data_AF-A0A7C4XKN8-F1
#
_entry.id   AF-A0A7C4XKN8-F1
#
_cell.length_a   1.000
_cell.length_b   1.000
_cell.length_c   1.000
_cell.angle_alpha   90.00
_cell.angle_beta   90.00
_cell.angle_gamma   90.00
#
_symmetry.space_group_name_H-M   'P 1'
#
loop_
_entity.id
_entity.type
_entity.pdbx_description
1 polymer ?
#
loop_
_entity_poly.entity_id
_entity_poly.type
_entity_poly.pdbx_seq_one_letter_code
_entity_poly.pdbx_strand_id
1 'polypeptide(L)'
;MRASLSAAVLLGLAATGGAFAQEDSHARFHSYYQDWVNFAGDACCNSSDCRELAPEHERTDANGDLEVYVRGVGVAFGTAAWCKVLPRHYLRRGNAPNWASSHVCISTWYGGNTPCEQLICYQPKPGG
;
A
#
# COMPACT_ATOMS: atom_id res chain seq x y z
N MET A 1 8.70 -25.32 65.93
CA MET A 1 9.96 -25.38 65.16
C MET A 1 9.66 -25.06 63.71
N ARG A 2 10.33 -24.01 63.20
CA ARG A 2 10.64 -23.62 61.82
C ARG A 2 9.69 -24.02 60.68
N ALA A 3 9.05 -22.98 60.14
CA ALA A 3 8.46 -22.90 58.81
C ALA A 3 9.49 -23.15 57.70
N SER A 4 9.02 -23.62 56.55
CA SER A 4 9.68 -23.38 55.26
C SER A 4 8.61 -23.29 54.18
N LEU A 5 8.35 -22.05 53.74
CA LEU A 5 7.59 -21.71 52.55
C LEU A 5 8.43 -22.08 51.32
N SER A 6 7.89 -22.89 50.43
CA SER A 6 8.44 -23.05 49.07
C SER A 6 7.68 -22.13 48.13
N ALA A 7 8.27 -20.98 47.83
CA ALA A 7 7.82 -20.08 46.78
C ALA A 7 8.24 -20.66 45.42
N ALA A 8 7.29 -21.19 44.66
CA ALA A 8 7.51 -21.54 43.27
C ALA A 8 7.25 -20.29 42.41
N VAL A 9 8.33 -19.60 42.03
CA VAL A 9 8.27 -18.49 41.07
C VAL A 9 8.17 -19.10 39.67
N LEU A 10 6.97 -19.13 39.11
CA LEU A 10 6.73 -19.46 37.70
C LEU A 10 7.11 -18.25 36.83
N LEU A 11 8.30 -18.30 36.23
CA LEU A 11 8.67 -17.44 35.10
C LEU A 11 7.82 -17.85 33.89
N GLY A 12 6.67 -17.20 33.70
CA GLY A 12 5.92 -17.24 32.46
C GLY A 12 6.55 -16.31 31.43
N LEU A 13 7.14 -16.88 30.38
CA LEU A 13 7.65 -16.16 29.22
C LEU A 13 6.54 -15.29 28.61
N ALA A 14 6.72 -13.96 28.66
CA ALA A 14 5.96 -13.04 27.83
C ALA A 14 6.46 -13.17 26.39
N ALA A 15 5.84 -14.05 25.61
CA ALA A 15 5.94 -14.00 24.16
C ALA A 15 5.18 -12.76 23.68
N THR A 16 5.88 -11.62 23.62
CA THR A 16 5.44 -10.49 22.81
C THR A 16 5.56 -10.92 21.36
N GLY A 17 4.52 -11.59 20.85
CA GLY A 17 4.32 -11.69 19.42
C GLY A 17 4.28 -10.26 18.90
N GLY A 18 5.31 -9.87 18.16
CA GLY A 18 5.26 -8.65 17.36
C GLY A 18 4.10 -8.83 16.39
N ALA A 19 2.95 -8.26 16.73
CA ALA A 19 1.91 -8.00 15.77
C ALA A 19 2.50 -7.00 14.79
N PHE A 20 2.99 -7.49 13.65
CA PHE A 20 3.12 -6.65 12.45
C PHE A 20 1.69 -6.34 12.00
N ALA A 21 1.03 -5.42 12.70
CA ALA A 21 -0.16 -4.79 12.18
C ALA A 21 0.30 -4.02 10.95
N GLN A 22 0.08 -4.60 9.77
CA GLN A 22 0.29 -3.96 8.48
C GLN A 22 -0.81 -2.89 8.25
N GLU A 23 -1.17 -2.14 9.29
CA GLU A 23 -2.26 -1.17 9.34
C GLU A 23 -1.69 0.22 9.58
N ASP A 24 -1.20 0.85 8.53
CA ASP A 24 -0.90 2.28 8.58
C ASP A 24 -0.95 2.83 7.15
N SER A 25 -2.10 3.34 6.69
CA SER A 25 -2.14 4.54 5.82
C SER A 25 -3.52 4.97 5.30
N HIS A 26 -4.60 4.17 5.36
CA HIS A 26 -5.83 4.56 4.66
C HIS A 26 -6.37 5.92 5.15
N ALA A 27 -6.32 6.17 6.47
CA ALA A 27 -6.72 7.46 7.05
C ALA A 27 -5.62 8.52 7.01
N ARG A 28 -4.35 8.12 7.20
CA ARG A 28 -3.22 9.05 7.44
C ARG A 28 -3.00 10.04 6.30
N PHE A 29 -3.31 9.62 5.07
CA PHE A 29 -3.15 10.47 3.88
C PHE A 29 -4.43 10.65 3.06
N HIS A 30 -5.59 10.24 3.58
CA HIS A 30 -6.85 10.26 2.82
C HIS A 30 -7.14 11.63 2.20
N SER A 31 -6.97 12.70 2.98
CA SER A 31 -7.18 14.09 2.53
C SER A 31 -6.24 14.54 1.41
N TYR A 32 -5.08 13.91 1.24
CA TYR A 32 -4.16 14.22 0.15
C TYR A 32 -4.59 13.58 -1.16
N TYR A 33 -5.21 12.39 -1.09
CA TYR A 33 -5.64 11.64 -2.27
C TYR A 33 -7.01 12.06 -2.80
N GLN A 34 -7.84 12.72 -2.00
CA GLN A 34 -9.24 13.04 -2.34
C GLN A 34 -9.40 13.77 -3.69
N ASP A 35 -8.43 14.62 -4.05
CA ASP A 35 -8.47 15.45 -5.25
C ASP A 35 -7.64 14.91 -6.43
N TRP A 36 -7.12 13.68 -6.29
CA TRP A 36 -6.28 13.06 -7.29
C TRP A 36 -7.07 12.67 -8.53
N VAL A 37 -6.53 13.07 -9.67
CA VAL A 37 -7.06 12.74 -11.00
C VAL A 37 -5.91 12.28 -11.89
N ASN A 38 -6.06 11.13 -12.54
CA ASN A 38 -5.06 10.60 -13.46
C ASN A 38 -5.15 11.23 -14.86
N PHE A 39 -4.26 10.83 -15.77
CA PHE A 39 -4.28 11.32 -17.16
C PHE A 39 -5.47 10.84 -17.98
N ALA A 40 -6.11 9.73 -17.61
CA ALA A 40 -7.39 9.31 -18.21
C ALA A 40 -8.56 10.21 -17.78
N GLY A 41 -8.40 11.00 -16.71
CA GLY A 41 -9.44 11.86 -16.15
C GLY A 41 -10.24 11.22 -15.02
N ASP A 42 -9.87 10.03 -14.59
CA ASP A 42 -10.55 9.30 -13.51
C ASP A 42 -10.15 9.84 -12.14
N ALA A 43 -11.11 9.88 -11.22
CA ALA A 43 -10.87 10.17 -9.82
C ALA A 43 -10.16 8.98 -9.15
N CYS A 44 -9.02 9.24 -8.50
CA CYS A 44 -8.19 8.19 -7.91
C CYS A 44 -8.67 7.72 -6.54
N CYS A 45 -9.36 8.57 -5.79
CA CYS A 45 -9.78 8.33 -4.40
C CYS A 45 -11.30 8.32 -4.27
N ASN A 46 -11.97 7.49 -5.07
CA ASN A 46 -13.39 7.19 -4.93
C ASN A 46 -13.55 5.72 -4.53
N SER A 47 -13.52 5.47 -3.22
CA SER A 47 -13.51 4.12 -2.64
C SER A 47 -12.35 3.24 -3.14
N SER A 48 -11.18 3.85 -3.26
CA SER A 48 -9.94 3.17 -3.65
C SER A 48 -8.98 3.11 -2.48
N ASP A 49 -8.09 2.14 -2.49
CA ASP A 49 -7.05 1.99 -1.48
C ASP A 49 -5.80 2.74 -1.95
N CYS A 50 -5.61 3.94 -1.39
CA CYS A 50 -4.50 4.82 -1.70
C CYS A 50 -3.44 4.78 -0.59
N ARG A 51 -2.18 4.58 -0.97
CA ARG A 51 -1.08 4.39 -0.03
C ARG A 51 0.25 4.84 -0.59
N GLU A 52 1.16 5.10 0.34
CA GLU A 52 2.59 5.19 0.04
C GLU A 52 3.11 3.82 -0.44
N LEU A 53 3.97 3.86 -1.45
CA LEU A 53 4.60 2.69 -2.04
C LEU A 53 5.97 2.50 -1.41
N ALA A 54 6.19 1.35 -0.78
CA ALA A 54 7.49 0.97 -0.26
C ALA A 54 8.52 0.89 -1.42
N PRO A 55 9.80 1.28 -1.21
CA PRO A 55 10.80 1.28 -2.26
C PRO A 55 10.96 -0.08 -2.98
N GLU A 56 10.81 -1.18 -2.25
CA GLU A 56 10.88 -2.55 -2.78
C GLU A 56 9.64 -2.98 -3.60
N HIS A 57 8.58 -2.16 -3.62
CA HIS A 57 7.37 -2.37 -4.42
C HIS A 57 7.36 -1.52 -5.69
N GLU A 58 8.50 -0.96 -6.07
CA GLU A 58 8.72 -0.21 -7.29
C GLU A 58 9.97 -0.76 -7.98
N ARG A 59 9.91 -1.01 -9.28
CA ARG A 59 11.07 -1.47 -10.04
C ARG A 59 11.00 -1.04 -11.50
N THR A 60 12.13 -1.14 -12.18
CA THR A 60 12.19 -1.06 -13.64
C THR A 60 12.39 -2.46 -14.19
N ASP A 61 11.60 -2.83 -15.20
CA ASP A 61 11.70 -4.13 -15.86
C ASP A 61 12.89 -4.19 -16.84
N ALA A 62 13.07 -5.33 -17.51
CA ALA A 62 14.16 -5.53 -18.47
C ALA A 62 14.06 -4.62 -19.72
N ASN A 63 12.89 -4.02 -19.98
CA ASN A 63 12.64 -3.13 -21.10
C ASN A 63 12.81 -1.65 -20.73
N GLY A 64 13.08 -1.35 -19.46
CA GLY A 64 13.13 0.02 -18.97
C GLY A 64 11.77 0.58 -18.54
N ASP A 65 10.73 -0.25 -18.50
CA ASP A 65 9.40 0.15 -18.07
C ASP A 65 9.27 0.11 -16.54
N LEU A 66 8.60 1.12 -15.98
CA LEU A 66 8.28 1.15 -14.56
C LEU A 66 7.17 0.15 -14.22
N GLU A 67 7.39 -0.65 -13.19
CA GLU A 67 6.41 -1.56 -12.60
C GLU A 67 6.25 -1.30 -11.10
N VAL A 68 5.02 -1.45 -10.62
CA VAL A 68 4.70 -1.40 -9.18
C VAL A 68 4.07 -2.70 -8.73
N TYR A 69 4.41 -3.14 -7.53
CA TYR A 69 3.82 -4.35 -6.95
C TYR A 69 2.42 -4.05 -6.41
N VAL A 70 1.41 -4.67 -7.00
CA VAL A 70 0.01 -4.52 -6.60
C VAL A 70 -0.48 -5.81 -5.95
N ARG A 71 -0.93 -5.70 -4.70
CA ARG A 71 -1.74 -6.73 -4.04
C ARG A 71 -3.21 -6.50 -4.43
N GLY A 72 -3.83 -7.51 -5.00
CA GLY A 72 -5.22 -7.46 -5.43
C GLY A 72 -6.17 -7.35 -4.24
N VAL A 73 -7.26 -6.62 -4.45
CA VAL A 73 -8.36 -6.43 -3.50
C VAL A 73 -9.68 -6.90 -4.12
N GLY A 74 -10.75 -7.03 -3.34
CA GLY A 74 -12.06 -7.44 -3.85
C GLY A 74 -12.00 -8.76 -4.63
N VAL A 75 -12.35 -8.73 -5.92
CA VAL A 75 -12.33 -9.91 -6.81
C VAL A 75 -10.92 -10.48 -7.01
N ALA A 76 -9.89 -9.64 -6.98
CA ALA A 76 -8.49 -10.07 -7.11
C ALA A 76 -7.83 -10.40 -5.75
N PHE A 77 -8.60 -10.44 -4.67
CA PHE A 77 -8.07 -10.70 -3.33
C PHE A 77 -7.30 -12.03 -3.26
N GLY A 78 -6.17 -12.02 -2.56
CA GLY A 78 -5.26 -13.17 -2.46
C GLY A 78 -4.30 -13.33 -3.65
N THR A 79 -4.40 -12.48 -4.67
CA THR A 79 -3.45 -12.43 -5.79
C THR A 79 -2.58 -11.17 -5.70
N ALA A 80 -1.42 -11.21 -6.35
CA ALA A 80 -0.56 -10.04 -6.49
C ALA A 80 0.26 -10.14 -7.77
N ALA A 81 0.63 -9.00 -8.33
CA ALA A 81 1.44 -8.95 -9.54
C ALA A 81 2.31 -7.69 -9.56
N TRP A 82 3.38 -7.77 -10.34
CA TRP A 82 4.09 -6.59 -10.81
C TRP A 82 3.33 -6.02 -11.99
N CYS A 83 2.95 -4.75 -11.90
CA CYS A 83 2.05 -4.11 -12.84
C CYS A 83 2.72 -2.91 -13.47
N LYS A 84 2.81 -2.95 -14.80
CA LYS A 84 3.35 -1.86 -15.59
C LYS A 84 2.57 -0.56 -15.34
N VAL A 85 3.31 0.51 -15.06
CA VAL A 85 2.74 1.85 -14.95
C VAL A 85 2.58 2.41 -16.36
N LEU A 86 1.33 2.60 -16.77
CA LEU A 86 0.98 3.15 -18.08
C LEU A 86 0.81 4.67 -17.98
N PRO A 87 0.96 5.42 -19.09
CA PRO A 87 0.73 6.87 -19.11
C PRO A 87 -0.58 7.31 -18.45
N ARG A 88 -1.65 6.51 -18.62
CA ARG A 88 -2.96 6.77 -18.03
C ARG A 88 -2.97 6.73 -16.50
N HIS A 89 -2.06 5.98 -15.86
CA HIS A 89 -2.01 5.85 -14.41
C HIS A 89 -1.34 7.06 -13.76
N TYR A 90 -0.52 7.82 -14.48
CA TYR A 90 0.19 8.94 -13.87
C TYR A 90 -0.78 10.00 -13.37
N LEU A 91 -0.44 10.60 -12.24
CA LEU A 91 -1.19 11.70 -11.66
C LEU A 91 -1.13 12.92 -12.60
N ARG A 92 -2.30 13.41 -13.03
CA ARG A 92 -2.44 14.65 -13.81
C ARG A 92 -2.60 15.85 -12.90
N ARG A 93 -3.36 15.71 -11.82
CA ARG A 93 -3.65 16.76 -10.84
C ARG A 93 -3.90 16.14 -9.46
N GLY A 94 -3.44 16.79 -8.40
CA GLY A 94 -3.65 16.38 -7.01
C GLY A 94 -2.48 16.79 -6.12
N ASN A 95 -2.65 16.65 -4.80
CA ASN A 95 -1.58 16.92 -3.83
C ASN A 95 -0.70 15.68 -3.66
N ALA A 96 0.60 15.75 -3.89
CA ALA A 96 1.48 14.64 -3.50
C ALA A 96 1.69 14.69 -1.96
N PRO A 97 1.27 13.66 -1.19
CA PRO A 97 1.26 13.66 0.27
C PRO A 97 2.66 13.79 0.87
N ASN A 98 3.63 13.15 0.22
CA ASN A 98 5.04 13.19 0.56
C ASN A 98 5.84 13.12 -0.74
N TRP A 99 6.69 14.11 -0.99
CA TRP A 99 7.58 14.09 -2.16
C TRP A 99 8.84 13.26 -1.90
N ALA A 100 8.93 12.43 -0.86
CA ALA A 100 10.08 11.54 -0.66
C ALA A 100 9.83 10.13 -1.20
N SER A 101 8.59 9.77 -1.47
CA SER A 101 8.18 8.42 -1.85
C SER A 101 7.16 8.43 -2.97
N SER A 102 7.04 7.29 -3.63
CA SER A 102 6.02 7.07 -4.64
C SER A 102 4.72 6.67 -3.96
N HIS A 103 3.61 6.90 -4.65
CA HIS A 103 2.27 6.67 -4.11
C HIS A 103 1.39 6.04 -5.18
N VAL A 104 0.46 5.19 -4.76
CA VAL A 104 -0.47 4.48 -5.65
C VAL A 104 -1.89 4.51 -5.10
N CYS A 105 -2.88 4.47 -6.00
CA CYS A 105 -4.27 4.17 -5.68
C CYS A 105 -4.74 2.95 -6.46
N ILE A 106 -5.36 1.99 -5.76
CA ILE A 106 -5.95 0.80 -6.36
C ILE A 106 -7.47 0.74 -6.16
N SER A 107 -8.22 0.40 -7.21
CA SER A 107 -9.68 0.26 -7.17
C SER A 107 -10.08 -0.91 -6.28
N THR A 108 -10.96 -0.68 -5.31
CA THR A 108 -11.57 -1.78 -4.52
C THR A 108 -12.89 -2.29 -5.09
N TRP A 109 -13.59 -1.51 -5.93
CA TRP A 109 -15.02 -1.72 -6.18
C TRP A 109 -15.40 -2.14 -7.60
N TYR A 110 -14.80 -1.57 -8.67
CA TYR A 110 -15.32 -1.80 -10.03
C TYR A 110 -14.27 -1.81 -11.18
N GLY A 111 -12.99 -1.56 -10.92
CA GLY A 111 -12.03 -1.31 -12.01
C GLY A 111 -11.32 -2.53 -12.63
N GLY A 112 -11.16 -3.64 -11.90
CA GLY A 112 -10.26 -4.70 -12.35
C GLY A 112 -10.46 -6.06 -11.70
N ASN A 113 -10.43 -7.10 -12.53
CA ASN A 113 -10.47 -8.51 -12.14
C ASN A 113 -9.08 -9.04 -11.80
N THR A 114 -8.03 -8.32 -12.22
CA THR A 114 -6.63 -8.64 -11.94
C THR A 114 -5.96 -7.52 -11.13
N PRO A 115 -4.87 -7.79 -10.39
CA PRO A 115 -4.14 -6.75 -9.66
C PRO A 115 -3.75 -5.55 -10.54
N CYS A 116 -3.40 -5.78 -11.80
CA CYS A 116 -2.93 -4.70 -12.68
C CYS A 116 -4.05 -3.85 -13.26
N GLU A 117 -5.23 -4.41 -13.46
CA GLU A 117 -6.42 -3.63 -13.80
C GLU A 117 -6.90 -2.76 -12.64
N GLN A 118 -6.54 -3.12 -11.40
CA GLN A 118 -6.89 -2.33 -10.22
C GLN A 118 -6.01 -1.11 -10.03
N LEU A 119 -4.84 -1.00 -10.68
CA LEU A 119 -3.99 0.19 -10.62
C LEU A 119 -4.65 1.36 -11.35
N ILE A 120 -5.12 2.37 -10.59
CA ILE A 120 -5.78 3.54 -11.17
C ILE A 120 -4.80 4.70 -11.29
N CYS A 121 -4.04 4.95 -10.22
CA CYS A 121 -3.19 6.12 -10.11
C CYS A 121 -1.82 5.80 -9.54
N TYR A 122 -0.83 6.53 -10.04
CA TYR A 122 0.56 6.48 -9.63
C TYR A 122 1.15 7.90 -9.62
N GLN A 123 1.87 8.22 -8.55
CA GLN A 123 2.70 9.42 -8.45
C GLN A 123 4.12 8.97 -8.10
N PRO A 124 5.13 9.28 -8.95
CA PRO A 124 6.51 8.92 -8.67
C PRO A 124 7.12 9.83 -7.61
N LYS A 125 8.04 9.29 -6.80
CA LYS A 125 8.99 10.12 -6.07
C LYS A 125 9.77 11.05 -7.02
N PRO A 126 10.26 12.21 -6.56
CA PRO A 126 11.08 13.12 -7.36
C PRO A 126 12.30 12.44 -7.96
N GLY A 127 12.56 12.72 -9.23
CA GLY A 127 13.69 12.15 -9.98
C GLY A 127 13.46 10.73 -10.50
N GLY A 128 12.27 10.16 -10.31
CA GLY A 128 11.81 8.96 -10.99
C GLY A 128 11.25 9.20 -12.39
#